data_AF-A0A2D7W7S4-F1
#
_entry.id   AF-A0A2D7W7S4-F1
#
_cell.length_a   1.000
_cell.length_b   1.000
_cell.length_c   1.000
_cell.angle_alpha   90.00
_cell.angle_beta   90.00
_cell.angle_gamma   90.00
#
_symmetry.space_group_name_H-M   'P 1'
#
loop_
_entity.id
_entity.type
_entity.pdbx_description
1 polymer ?
#
loop_
_entity_poly.entity_id
_entity_poly.type
_entity_poly.pdbx_seq_one_letter_code
_entity_poly.pdbx_strand_id
1 'polypeptide(L)'
;LIDKSSIMPEGHYESVQMKSTVVPNRNAIFSSIIYGHALSISSKFNCDVKVALGVHSGDHEIYPDCRPEFYSALDVAFRLGNWGSDRIKFYLPYLDGDKKSILLDALTCCQELGLDFDIIFKNTNTSYNPDNRGRSSGKSGADIERILAFYEIGRQDPVEYTDSWSEVLNNALKIKREHEDSNE
;
A
#
# COMPACT_ATOMS: atom_id res chain seq x y z
N LEU A 1 -18.44 -4.08 -3.06
CA LEU A 1 -18.98 -2.87 -2.40
C LEU A 1 -18.03 -1.75 -2.83
N ILE A 2 -18.01 -1.29 -4.07
CA ILE A 2 -19.08 -0.71 -4.87
C ILE A 2 -19.31 -1.57 -6.14
N ASP A 3 -20.28 -1.19 -6.97
CA ASP A 3 -20.87 -1.95 -8.08
C ASP A 3 -19.91 -2.85 -8.91
N LYS A 4 -20.25 -4.14 -9.06
CA LYS A 4 -19.48 -5.13 -9.83
C LYS A 4 -19.41 -4.80 -11.33
N SER A 5 -20.33 -3.96 -11.84
CA SER A 5 -20.36 -3.54 -13.24
C SER A 5 -19.51 -2.31 -13.55
N SER A 6 -18.86 -1.70 -12.56
CA SER A 6 -18.01 -0.52 -12.81
C SER A 6 -16.67 -0.92 -13.42
N ILE A 7 -16.31 -0.28 -14.54
CA ILE A 7 -15.00 -0.42 -15.18
C ILE A 7 -13.96 0.26 -14.29
N MET A 8 -12.85 -0.43 -13.97
CA MET A 8 -11.77 0.16 -13.20
C MET A 8 -11.15 1.33 -13.96
N PRO A 9 -11.01 2.52 -13.34
CA PRO A 9 -10.38 3.65 -13.98
C PRO A 9 -8.91 3.35 -14.29
N GLU A 10 -8.47 3.75 -15.48
CA GLU A 10 -7.08 3.74 -15.92
C GLU A 10 -6.47 5.14 -15.74
N GLY A 11 -5.14 5.23 -15.56
CA GLY A 11 -4.43 6.51 -15.37
C GLY A 11 -3.86 6.70 -13.96
N HIS A 12 -3.53 7.95 -13.59
CA HIS A 12 -2.95 8.26 -12.29
C HIS A 12 -3.93 8.12 -11.12
N TYR A 13 -3.38 7.68 -9.99
CA TYR A 13 -4.14 7.31 -8.81
C TYR A 13 -4.91 8.50 -8.20
N GLU A 14 -4.39 9.74 -8.35
CA GLU A 14 -4.96 10.98 -7.79
C GLU A 14 -6.18 11.55 -8.55
N SER A 15 -6.61 10.90 -9.65
CA SER A 15 -7.78 11.38 -10.41
C SER A 15 -9.09 11.32 -9.59
N VAL A 16 -9.95 12.34 -9.72
CA VAL A 16 -11.27 12.46 -9.05
C VAL A 16 -12.14 11.19 -9.22
N GLN A 17 -11.92 10.45 -10.30
CA GLN A 17 -12.62 9.22 -10.65
C GLN A 17 -12.33 8.06 -9.66
N MET A 18 -11.17 8.06 -9.00
CA MET A 18 -10.75 7.03 -8.04
C MET A 18 -11.55 7.05 -6.72
N LYS A 19 -12.12 8.20 -6.33
CA LYS A 19 -12.99 8.33 -5.12
C LYS A 19 -14.19 7.38 -5.14
N SER A 20 -14.63 6.95 -6.32
CA SER A 20 -15.74 6.01 -6.51
C SER A 20 -15.48 4.59 -6.00
N THR A 21 -14.23 4.24 -5.71
CA THR A 21 -13.82 2.91 -5.21
C THR A 21 -13.50 2.90 -3.71
N VAL A 22 -13.61 4.05 -3.05
CA VAL A 22 -13.20 4.24 -1.65
C VAL A 22 -14.28 3.73 -0.70
N VAL A 23 -13.89 2.82 0.18
CA VAL A 23 -14.72 2.43 1.34
C VAL A 23 -14.34 3.33 2.51
N PRO A 24 -15.25 4.18 3.02
CA PRO A 24 -14.92 5.14 4.05
C PRO A 24 -14.55 4.43 5.37
N ASN A 25 -13.54 4.96 6.05
CA ASN A 25 -13.15 4.57 7.41
C ASN A 25 -12.76 3.09 7.59
N ARG A 26 -12.35 2.41 6.51
CA ARG A 26 -12.00 0.98 6.57
C ARG A 26 -10.77 0.74 7.45
N ASN A 27 -9.79 1.65 7.44
CA ASN A 27 -8.57 1.46 8.22
C ASN A 27 -8.83 1.55 9.72
N ALA A 28 -9.81 2.35 10.17
CA ALA A 28 -10.23 2.36 11.57
C ALA A 28 -10.80 1.00 12.00
N ILE A 29 -11.64 0.40 11.15
CA ILE A 29 -12.29 -0.88 11.42
C ILE A 29 -11.23 -1.99 11.49
N PHE A 30 -10.33 -2.07 10.51
CA PHE A 30 -9.26 -3.05 10.51
C PHE A 30 -8.32 -2.87 11.70
N SER A 31 -7.93 -1.63 12.00
CA SER A 31 -7.08 -1.32 13.16
C SER A 31 -7.76 -1.72 14.46
N SER A 32 -9.07 -1.50 14.61
CA SER A 32 -9.84 -1.89 15.80
C SER A 32 -9.82 -3.41 16.01
N ILE A 33 -10.06 -4.17 14.93
CA ILE A 33 -10.06 -5.64 14.97
C ILE A 33 -8.67 -6.16 15.36
N ILE A 34 -7.61 -5.68 14.71
CA ILE A 34 -6.25 -6.15 14.95
C ILE A 34 -5.77 -5.73 16.35
N TYR A 35 -6.11 -4.52 16.82
CA TYR A 35 -5.76 -4.07 18.16
C TYR A 35 -6.42 -4.92 19.25
N GLY A 36 -7.71 -5.22 19.11
CA GLY A 36 -8.41 -6.15 20.02
C GLY A 36 -7.79 -7.55 20.05
N HIS A 37 -7.35 -8.04 18.89
CA HIS A 37 -6.60 -9.29 18.81
C HIS A 37 -5.23 -9.19 19.51
N ALA A 38 -4.51 -8.10 19.32
CA ALA A 38 -3.21 -7.86 19.94
C ALA A 38 -3.31 -7.84 21.48
N LEU A 39 -4.36 -7.23 22.05
CA LEU A 39 -4.66 -7.28 23.48
C LEU A 39 -4.84 -8.71 23.96
N SER A 40 -5.57 -9.53 23.19
CA SER A 40 -5.80 -10.94 23.51
C SER A 40 -4.49 -11.75 23.50
N ILE A 41 -3.61 -11.50 22.53
CA ILE A 41 -2.28 -12.12 22.44
C ILE A 41 -1.40 -11.69 23.61
N SER A 42 -1.33 -10.38 23.88
CA SER A 42 -0.53 -9.82 24.97
C SER A 42 -0.93 -10.40 26.32
N SER A 43 -2.23 -10.48 26.60
CA SER A 43 -2.78 -11.08 27.82
C SER A 43 -2.48 -12.58 27.91
N LYS A 44 -2.76 -13.34 26.85
CA LYS A 44 -2.59 -14.80 26.83
C LYS A 44 -1.15 -15.24 27.02
N PHE A 45 -0.20 -14.56 26.39
CA PHE A 45 1.21 -14.95 26.39
C PHE A 45 2.07 -14.09 27.31
N ASN A 46 1.46 -13.14 28.03
CA ASN A 46 2.14 -12.19 28.90
C ASN A 46 3.31 -11.47 28.20
N CYS A 47 3.11 -11.03 26.95
CA CYS A 47 4.14 -10.36 26.15
C CYS A 47 3.69 -9.00 25.61
N ASP A 48 4.66 -8.19 25.20
CA ASP A 48 4.37 -6.94 24.49
C ASP A 48 4.14 -7.26 23.01
N VAL A 49 3.20 -6.55 22.38
CA VAL A 49 2.79 -6.81 21.00
C VAL A 49 2.90 -5.55 20.16
N LYS A 50 3.51 -5.69 18.99
CA LYS A 50 3.50 -4.65 17.96
C LYS A 50 2.44 -4.99 16.91
N VAL A 51 1.55 -4.04 16.64
CA VAL A 51 0.61 -4.10 15.52
C VAL A 51 1.26 -3.46 14.31
N ALA A 52 1.75 -4.28 13.39
CA ALA A 52 2.38 -3.83 12.16
C ALA A 52 1.33 -3.62 11.06
N LEU A 53 1.28 -2.43 10.47
CA LEU A 53 0.43 -2.12 9.32
C LEU A 53 1.28 -1.49 8.21
N GLY A 54 1.08 -1.95 6.97
CA GLY A 54 1.76 -1.44 5.78
C GLY A 54 1.11 -0.18 5.19
N VAL A 55 0.52 0.68 6.03
CA VAL A 55 -0.04 1.95 5.57
C VAL A 55 1.09 2.89 5.17
N HIS A 56 0.87 3.65 4.10
CA HIS A 56 1.80 4.66 3.64
C HIS A 56 1.11 5.96 3.25
N SER A 57 1.94 6.99 3.24
CA SER A 57 1.59 8.39 3.02
C SER A 57 1.30 8.73 1.56
N GLY A 58 1.85 7.98 0.61
CA GLY A 58 1.72 8.25 -0.83
C GLY A 58 0.30 8.48 -1.39
N ASP A 59 -0.76 8.08 -0.68
CA ASP A 59 -2.16 8.22 -1.14
C ASP A 59 -2.96 9.34 -0.41
N HIS A 60 -2.27 10.28 0.25
CA HIS A 60 -2.86 11.27 1.19
C HIS A 60 -4.01 12.11 0.63
N GLU A 61 -4.00 12.38 -0.67
CA GLU A 61 -5.03 13.19 -1.32
C GLU A 61 -6.40 12.50 -1.34
N ILE A 62 -6.42 11.17 -1.27
CA ILE A 62 -7.62 10.35 -1.46
C ILE A 62 -8.09 9.72 -0.14
N TYR A 63 -7.17 9.33 0.75
CA TYR A 63 -7.49 8.57 1.96
C TYR A 63 -7.14 9.31 3.25
N PRO A 64 -8.12 9.96 3.92
CA PRO A 64 -7.87 10.62 5.20
C PRO A 64 -7.51 9.64 6.32
N ASP A 65 -7.88 8.36 6.20
CA ASP A 65 -7.63 7.29 7.17
C ASP A 65 -6.26 6.60 7.01
N CYS A 66 -5.37 7.16 6.18
CA CYS A 66 -3.95 6.76 6.07
C CYS A 66 -2.98 7.78 6.69
N ARG A 67 -3.50 8.91 7.22
CA ARG A 67 -2.68 10.04 7.65
C ARG A 67 -2.04 9.83 9.03
N PRO A 68 -0.86 10.42 9.29
CA PRO A 68 -0.21 10.34 10.59
C PRO A 68 -1.07 10.88 11.74
N GLU A 69 -1.81 11.97 11.53
CA GLU A 69 -2.69 12.57 12.54
C GLU A 69 -3.85 11.63 12.87
N PHE A 70 -4.38 10.93 11.86
CA PHE A 70 -5.44 9.95 12.05
C PHE A 70 -4.94 8.76 12.91
N TYR A 71 -3.80 8.18 12.59
CA TYR A 71 -3.23 7.09 13.37
C TYR A 71 -2.83 7.52 14.80
N SER A 72 -2.36 8.75 14.96
CA SER A 72 -2.07 9.33 16.28
C SER A 72 -3.34 9.45 17.13
N ALA A 73 -4.43 9.96 16.56
CA ALA A 73 -5.72 10.05 17.25
C ALA A 73 -6.29 8.66 17.57
N LEU A 74 -6.13 7.70 16.64
CA LEU A 74 -6.59 6.33 16.81
C LEU A 74 -5.83 5.59 17.93
N ASP A 75 -4.51 5.76 18.01
CA ASP A 75 -3.70 5.19 19.10
C ASP A 75 -4.15 5.73 20.46
N VAL A 76 -4.39 7.04 20.57
CA VAL A 76 -4.93 7.65 21.79
C VAL A 76 -6.29 7.05 22.16
N ALA A 77 -7.21 6.95 21.21
CA ALA A 77 -8.53 6.37 21.44
C ALA A 77 -8.45 4.92 21.94
N PHE A 78 -7.58 4.10 21.34
CA PHE A 78 -7.41 2.71 21.73
C PHE A 78 -6.75 2.55 23.11
N ARG A 79 -5.78 3.41 23.43
CA ARG A 79 -5.16 3.45 24.77
C ARG A 79 -6.16 3.82 25.87
N LEU A 80 -7.03 4.79 25.61
CA LEU A 80 -8.06 5.21 26.57
C LEU A 80 -9.18 4.18 26.71
N GLY A 81 -9.54 3.52 25.60
CA GLY A 81 -10.70 2.62 25.55
C GLY A 81 -10.45 1.20 26.06
N ASN A 82 -9.20 0.78 26.29
CA ASN A 82 -8.87 -0.61 26.61
C ASN A 82 -7.82 -0.73 27.72
N TRP A 83 -7.98 -1.74 28.58
CA TRP A 83 -6.95 -2.14 29.55
C TRP A 83 -5.82 -2.93 28.88
N GLY A 84 -4.58 -2.78 29.37
CA GLY A 84 -3.40 -3.48 28.83
C GLY A 84 -2.80 -2.84 27.57
N SER A 85 -3.34 -1.71 27.14
CA SER A 85 -2.88 -0.94 25.98
C SER A 85 -1.46 -0.40 26.09
N ASP A 86 -0.91 -0.30 27.31
CA ASP A 86 0.50 0.06 27.55
C ASP A 86 1.48 -0.95 26.93
N ARG A 87 1.02 -2.18 26.69
CA ARG A 87 1.78 -3.28 26.10
C ARG A 87 1.61 -3.42 24.59
N ILE A 88 0.72 -2.61 24.00
CA ILE A 88 0.42 -2.63 22.57
C ILE A 88 1.01 -1.38 21.94
N LYS A 89 1.70 -1.55 20.81
CA LYS A 89 2.25 -0.43 20.03
C LYS A 89 1.94 -0.60 18.56
N PHE A 90 1.46 0.46 17.91
CA PHE A 90 1.48 0.51 16.45
C PHE A 90 2.92 0.57 15.94
N TYR A 91 3.17 -0.16 14.85
CA TYR A 91 4.41 -0.13 14.09
C TYR A 91 4.05 0.14 12.63
N LEU A 92 4.27 1.38 12.19
CA LEU A 92 3.83 1.89 10.89
C LEU A 92 5.07 2.36 10.10
N PRO A 93 5.92 1.44 9.63
CA PRO A 93 7.26 1.77 9.13
C PRO A 93 7.26 2.65 7.88
N TYR A 94 6.18 2.62 7.10
CA TYR A 94 6.07 3.31 5.82
C TYR A 94 5.13 4.51 5.86
N LEU A 95 4.65 4.89 7.05
CA LEU A 95 3.66 5.95 7.22
C LEU A 95 4.11 7.28 6.63
N ASP A 96 5.40 7.60 6.67
CA ASP A 96 5.98 8.83 6.10
C ASP A 96 6.79 8.56 4.82
N GLY A 97 6.75 7.32 4.31
CA GLY A 97 7.53 6.89 3.15
C GLY A 97 6.75 6.94 1.83
N ASP A 98 7.50 6.91 0.74
CA ASP A 98 7.00 6.71 -0.62
C ASP A 98 7.22 5.25 -1.08
N LYS A 99 6.68 4.88 -2.25
CA LYS A 99 6.84 3.51 -2.77
C LYS A 99 8.28 3.13 -3.05
N LYS A 100 9.12 4.09 -3.41
CA LYS A 100 10.56 3.88 -3.60
C LYS A 100 11.23 3.45 -2.30
N SER A 101 10.93 4.14 -1.19
CA SER A 101 11.47 3.83 0.13
C SER A 101 11.08 2.42 0.59
N ILE A 102 9.85 1.97 0.28
CA ILE A 102 9.38 0.61 0.56
C ILE A 102 10.23 -0.43 -0.19
N LEU A 103 10.54 -0.19 -1.48
CA LEU A 103 11.37 -1.13 -2.24
C LEU A 103 12.83 -1.16 -1.78
N LEU A 104 13.39 -0.01 -1.37
CA LEU A 104 14.75 0.06 -0.82
C LEU A 104 14.85 -0.66 0.54
N ASP A 105 13.85 -0.49 1.40
CA ASP A 105 13.77 -1.23 2.65
C ASP A 105 13.63 -2.74 2.41
N ALA A 106 12.78 -3.13 1.45
CA ALA A 106 12.60 -4.52 1.08
C ALA A 106 13.88 -5.17 0.52
N LEU A 107 14.70 -4.43 -0.25
CA LEU A 107 16.03 -4.89 -0.69
C LEU A 107 16.94 -5.21 0.50
N THR A 108 17.00 -4.30 1.47
CA THR A 108 17.80 -4.46 2.68
C THR A 108 17.31 -5.66 3.50
N CYS A 109 16.00 -5.75 3.74
CA CYS A 109 15.39 -6.86 4.46
C CYS A 109 15.62 -8.21 3.77
N CYS A 110 15.49 -8.29 2.44
CA CYS A 110 15.72 -9.52 1.69
C CYS A 110 17.18 -9.97 1.85
N GLN A 111 18.13 -9.05 1.78
CA GLN A 111 19.54 -9.34 1.99
C GLN A 111 19.81 -9.86 3.42
N GLU A 112 19.27 -9.21 4.45
CA GLU A 112 19.44 -9.60 5.85
C GLU A 112 18.82 -10.97 6.16
N LEU A 113 17.68 -11.28 5.55
CA LEU A 113 16.96 -12.53 5.77
C LEU A 113 17.43 -13.67 4.84
N GLY A 114 18.34 -13.40 3.90
CA GLY A 114 18.76 -14.38 2.89
C GLY A 114 17.63 -14.79 1.95
N LEU A 115 16.69 -13.88 1.66
CA LEU A 115 15.57 -14.08 0.75
C LEU A 115 15.89 -13.47 -0.63
N ASP A 116 15.38 -14.11 -1.67
CA ASP A 116 15.48 -13.58 -3.02
C ASP A 116 14.37 -12.54 -3.25
N PHE A 117 14.78 -11.29 -3.47
CA PHE A 117 13.87 -10.18 -3.69
C PHE A 117 12.94 -10.41 -4.89
N ASP A 118 13.44 -10.95 -6.00
CA ASP A 118 12.66 -11.11 -7.22
C ASP A 118 11.62 -12.21 -7.07
N ILE A 119 11.96 -13.29 -6.35
CA ILE A 119 10.99 -14.32 -5.97
C ILE A 119 9.88 -13.71 -5.11
N ILE A 120 10.20 -12.90 -4.10
CA ILE A 120 9.18 -12.28 -3.25
C ILE A 120 8.26 -11.39 -4.09
N PHE A 121 8.82 -10.43 -4.84
CA PHE A 121 8.02 -9.45 -5.57
C PHE A 121 7.24 -10.04 -6.75
N LYS A 122 7.73 -11.10 -7.39
CA LYS A 122 6.98 -11.86 -8.41
C LYS A 122 5.71 -12.51 -7.84
N ASN A 123 5.69 -12.82 -6.55
CA ASN A 123 4.57 -13.46 -5.86
C ASN A 123 3.65 -12.47 -5.13
N THR A 124 3.75 -11.17 -5.44
CA THR A 124 2.84 -10.14 -4.93
C THR A 124 1.79 -9.76 -5.97
N ASN A 125 0.62 -9.28 -5.51
CA ASN A 125 -0.42 -8.75 -6.39
C ASN A 125 -0.74 -7.30 -6.02
N THR A 126 -0.58 -6.40 -6.98
CA THR A 126 -0.88 -4.97 -6.85
C THR A 126 -1.98 -4.50 -7.81
N SER A 127 -2.17 -5.19 -8.94
CA SER A 127 -3.07 -4.73 -10.00
C SER A 127 -4.53 -4.79 -9.57
N TYR A 128 -5.29 -3.74 -9.89
CA TYR A 128 -6.74 -3.72 -9.65
C TYR A 128 -7.56 -4.34 -10.79
N ASN A 129 -6.94 -4.57 -11.93
CA ASN A 129 -7.57 -5.10 -13.13
C ASN A 129 -6.69 -6.18 -13.80
N PRO A 130 -6.26 -7.22 -13.06
CA PRO A 130 -5.50 -8.29 -13.67
C PRO A 130 -6.33 -9.05 -14.71
N ASP A 131 -5.66 -9.62 -15.72
CA ASP A 131 -6.34 -10.46 -16.70
C ASP A 131 -6.80 -11.80 -16.10
N ASN A 132 -7.49 -12.62 -16.91
CA ASN A 132 -7.99 -13.92 -16.46
C ASN A 132 -6.89 -14.91 -16.02
N ARG A 133 -5.61 -14.60 -16.28
CA ARG A 133 -4.44 -15.38 -15.85
C ARG A 133 -3.75 -14.77 -14.64
N GLY A 134 -4.25 -13.65 -14.11
CA GLY A 134 -3.68 -12.94 -12.98
C GLY A 134 -2.55 -11.96 -13.34
N ARG A 135 -2.32 -11.69 -14.63
CA ARG A 135 -1.24 -10.79 -15.09
C ARG A 135 -1.69 -9.34 -14.94
N SER A 136 -0.79 -8.48 -14.46
CA SER A 136 -1.05 -7.06 -14.28
C SER A 136 -1.27 -6.36 -15.62
N SER A 137 -2.28 -5.49 -15.71
CA SER A 137 -2.55 -4.76 -16.96
C SER A 137 -1.47 -3.73 -17.31
N GLY A 138 -0.76 -3.20 -16.31
CA GLY A 138 0.20 -2.11 -16.49
C GLY A 138 -0.46 -0.74 -16.69
N LYS A 139 -1.77 -0.62 -16.42
CA LYS A 139 -2.59 0.57 -16.77
C LYS A 139 -3.38 1.16 -15.61
N SER A 140 -3.67 0.39 -14.56
CA SER A 140 -4.33 0.94 -13.37
C SER A 140 -3.36 1.83 -12.58
N GLY A 141 -3.87 2.81 -11.81
CA GLY A 141 -3.00 3.70 -11.02
C GLY A 141 -2.05 2.94 -10.09
N ALA A 142 -2.51 1.84 -9.49
CA ALA A 142 -1.68 0.95 -8.68
C ALA A 142 -0.53 0.30 -9.49
N ASP A 143 -0.79 -0.11 -10.73
CA ASP A 143 0.24 -0.64 -11.64
C ASP A 143 1.26 0.45 -12.01
N ILE A 144 0.78 1.64 -12.38
CA ILE A 144 1.62 2.77 -12.80
C ILE A 144 2.60 3.15 -11.70
N GLU A 145 2.11 3.35 -10.48
CA GLU A 145 2.95 3.73 -9.34
C GLU A 145 3.98 2.64 -8.98
N ARG A 146 3.60 1.37 -9.11
CA ARG A 146 4.53 0.25 -8.88
C ARG A 146 5.63 0.23 -9.94
N ILE A 147 5.27 0.34 -11.22
CA ILE A 147 6.24 0.40 -12.34
C ILE A 147 7.22 1.55 -12.14
N LEU A 148 6.73 2.74 -11.79
CA LEU A 148 7.55 3.92 -11.53
C LEU A 148 8.50 3.70 -10.34
N ALA A 149 8.03 3.12 -9.23
CA ALA A 149 8.87 2.82 -8.07
C ALA A 149 10.02 1.86 -8.41
N PHE A 150 9.75 0.81 -9.20
CA PHE A 150 10.78 -0.12 -9.69
C PHE A 150 11.79 0.58 -10.62
N TYR A 151 11.30 1.42 -11.52
CA TYR A 151 12.15 2.22 -12.40
C TYR A 151 13.05 3.18 -11.62
N GLU A 152 12.54 3.82 -10.56
CA GLU A 152 13.30 4.76 -9.73
C GLU A 152 14.43 4.12 -8.91
N ILE A 153 14.37 2.81 -8.67
CA ILE A 153 15.48 2.03 -8.09
C ILE A 153 16.35 1.35 -9.16
N GLY A 154 16.12 1.64 -10.45
CA GLY A 154 16.89 1.12 -11.56
C GLY A 154 16.65 -0.37 -11.85
N ARG A 155 15.45 -0.89 -11.54
CA ARG A 155 15.11 -2.31 -11.71
C ARG A 155 13.84 -2.51 -12.55
N GLN A 156 13.78 -3.65 -13.21
CA GLN A 156 12.53 -4.14 -13.81
C GLN A 156 11.69 -4.83 -12.73
N ASP A 157 10.38 -4.58 -12.75
CA ASP A 157 9.44 -5.28 -11.86
C ASP A 157 9.31 -6.76 -12.26
N PRO A 158 9.51 -7.72 -11.34
CA PRO A 158 9.46 -9.14 -11.66
C PRO A 158 8.04 -9.73 -11.81
N VAL A 159 6.96 -8.95 -11.61
CA VAL A 159 5.60 -9.46 -11.89
C VAL A 159 5.39 -9.68 -13.39
N GLU A 160 4.43 -10.54 -13.72
CA GLU A 160 4.01 -10.74 -15.10
C GLU A 160 2.98 -9.68 -15.51
N TYR A 161 3.26 -8.96 -16.60
CA TYR A 161 2.34 -8.01 -17.22
C TYR A 161 1.68 -8.61 -18.47
N THR A 162 0.57 -8.00 -18.90
CA THR A 162 -0.08 -8.37 -20.17
C THR A 162 0.76 -7.99 -21.39
N ASP A 163 1.50 -6.89 -21.30
CA ASP A 163 2.38 -6.31 -22.32
C ASP A 163 3.86 -6.39 -21.85
N SER A 164 4.81 -6.05 -22.72
CA SER A 164 6.23 -6.07 -22.34
C SER A 164 6.59 -4.99 -21.33
N TRP A 165 7.67 -5.21 -20.55
CA TRP A 165 8.17 -4.21 -19.59
C TRP A 165 8.41 -2.84 -20.23
N SER A 166 9.00 -2.81 -21.43
CA SER A 166 9.25 -1.57 -22.16
C SER A 166 7.96 -0.81 -22.50
N GLU A 167 6.88 -1.53 -22.86
CA GLU A 167 5.60 -0.92 -23.18
C GLU A 167 4.91 -0.34 -21.93
N VAL A 168 4.84 -1.12 -20.84
CA VAL A 168 4.20 -0.67 -19.60
C VAL A 168 4.99 0.46 -18.93
N LEU A 169 6.34 0.43 -19.01
CA LEU A 169 7.19 1.50 -18.49
C LEU A 169 7.03 2.79 -19.29
N ASN A 170 7.01 2.72 -20.62
CA ASN A 170 6.79 3.89 -21.47
C ASN A 170 5.41 4.52 -21.19
N ASN A 171 4.39 3.71 -21.00
CA ASN A 171 3.06 4.18 -20.60
C ASN A 171 3.10 4.87 -19.23
N ALA A 172 3.72 4.26 -18.22
CA ALA A 172 3.83 4.83 -16.88
C ALA A 172 4.59 6.17 -16.86
N LEU A 173 5.70 6.27 -17.60
CA LEU A 173 6.46 7.52 -17.72
C LEU A 173 5.69 8.61 -18.46
N LYS A 174 4.90 8.24 -19.48
CA LYS A 174 4.02 9.18 -20.18
C LYS A 174 2.95 9.72 -19.23
N ILE A 175 2.27 8.84 -18.50
CA ILE A 175 1.24 9.20 -17.53
C ILE A 175 1.84 10.09 -16.43
N LYS A 176 3.04 9.79 -15.91
CA LYS A 176 3.81 10.65 -14.98
C LYS A 176 3.95 12.09 -15.49
N ARG A 177 4.42 12.27 -16.73
CA ARG A 177 4.60 13.60 -17.35
C ARG A 177 3.29 14.35 -17.50
N GLU A 178 2.25 13.68 -18.01
CA GLU A 178 0.93 14.32 -18.20
C GLU A 178 0.35 14.85 -16.88
N HIS A 179 0.63 14.20 -15.75
CA HIS A 179 0.21 14.66 -14.43
C HIS A 179 1.06 15.81 -13.88
N GLU A 180 2.38 15.74 -14.05
CA GLU A 180 3.29 16.84 -13.71
C GLU A 180 2.90 18.11 -14.48
N ASP A 181 2.62 18.00 -15.78
CA ASP A 181 2.18 19.12 -16.64
C ASP A 181 0.77 19.66 -16.30
N SER A 182 -0.09 18.84 -15.67
CA SER A 182 -1.46 19.25 -15.30
C SER A 182 -1.53 20.01 -13.97
N ASN A 183 -0.45 19.93 -13.17
CA ASN A 183 -0.33 20.56 -11.85
C ASN A 183 0.52 21.85 -11.89
N GLU A 184 1.01 22.27 -13.06
CA GLU A 184 1.60 23.59 -13.35
C GLU A 184 0.54 24.59 -13.84
#